data_AF-A0A061QU04-F1
#
_entry.id   AF-A0A061QU04-F1
#
_cell.length_a   1.000
_cell.length_b   1.000
_cell.length_c   1.000
_cell.angle_alpha   90.00
_cell.angle_beta   90.00
_cell.angle_gamma   90.00
#
_symmetry.space_group_name_H-M   'P 1'
#
loop_
_entity.id
_entity.type
_entity.pdbx_description
1 polymer ?
#
loop_
_entity_poly.entity_id
_entity_poly.type
_entity_poly.pdbx_seq_one_letter_code
_entity_poly.pdbx_strand_id
1 'polypeptide(L)'
;TASLQDHKDEVETSFRDKYKNRFLLEALEKYRNAKPRSPEWLIVFIHKIYKAKYQQDLIRTRDGQEPTPLVEFLLQHLQGTYGTRMLVLEYVSQIIATLAKYGEQDTRFKVFDTFLKEEWDSRTLEVFLHARAMLSEPANFTCLDYPTDYAEKR
;
A
#
# COMPACT_ATOMS: atom_id res chain seq x y z
N THR A 1 3.60 -3.45 39.83
CA THR A 1 3.23 -2.40 38.85
C THR A 1 4.09 -2.41 37.58
N ALA A 2 4.94 -3.43 37.36
CA ALA A 2 5.74 -3.61 36.14
C ALA A 2 5.09 -4.67 35.21
N SER A 3 3.96 -4.33 34.56
CA SER A 3 3.26 -5.32 33.70
C SER A 3 2.54 -4.73 32.48
N LEU A 4 2.52 -3.41 32.31
CA LEU A 4 1.88 -2.74 31.17
C LEU A 4 2.86 -2.03 30.24
N GLN A 5 4.08 -1.74 30.73
CA GLN A 5 5.14 -1.13 29.94
C GLN A 5 5.88 -2.20 29.11
N ASP A 6 6.20 -3.34 29.74
CA ASP A 6 6.99 -4.41 29.11
C ASP A 6 6.30 -5.05 27.89
N HIS A 7 4.96 -5.15 27.87
CA HIS A 7 4.22 -5.63 26.70
C HIS A 7 4.14 -4.62 25.55
N LYS A 8 4.28 -3.31 25.83
CA LYS A 8 4.40 -2.32 24.74
C LYS A 8 5.76 -2.42 24.08
N ASP A 9 6.81 -2.61 24.86
CA ASP A 9 8.18 -2.65 24.37
C ASP A 9 8.49 -3.93 23.56
N GLU A 10 7.86 -5.07 23.87
CA GLU A 10 7.97 -6.32 23.06
C GLU A 10 7.25 -6.24 21.70
N VAL A 11 6.08 -5.59 21.64
CA VAL A 11 5.39 -5.33 20.37
C VAL A 11 6.17 -4.30 19.54
N GLU A 12 6.82 -3.33 20.19
CA GLU A 12 7.63 -2.28 19.57
C GLU A 12 8.95 -2.80 18.96
N THR A 13 9.64 -3.73 19.63
CA THR A 13 10.83 -4.38 19.06
C THR A 13 10.49 -5.26 17.86
N SER A 14 9.34 -5.94 17.89
CA SER A 14 8.84 -6.72 16.75
C SER A 14 8.54 -5.87 15.50
N PHE A 15 8.24 -4.58 15.63
CA PHE A 15 7.88 -3.72 14.49
C PHE A 15 9.09 -3.13 13.74
N ARG A 16 10.21 -2.91 14.43
CA ARG A 16 11.43 -2.35 13.84
C ARG A 16 12.11 -3.31 12.86
N ASP A 17 12.04 -4.61 13.13
CA ASP A 17 12.66 -5.64 12.28
C ASP A 17 11.82 -6.00 11.05
N LYS A 18 10.58 -5.50 10.96
CA LYS A 18 9.65 -5.85 9.88
C LYS A 18 9.85 -5.03 8.61
N TYR A 19 10.36 -3.79 8.70
CA TYR A 19 10.51 -2.91 7.54
C TYR A 19 11.98 -2.69 7.22
N LYS A 20 12.40 -3.10 6.01
CA LYS A 20 13.78 -2.94 5.54
C LYS A 20 14.12 -1.51 5.13
N ASN A 21 13.11 -0.73 4.72
CA ASN A 21 13.31 0.60 4.21
C ASN A 21 13.57 1.63 5.32
N ARG A 22 14.74 2.28 5.27
CA ARG A 22 15.20 3.28 6.28
C ARG A 22 14.22 4.44 6.47
N PHE A 23 13.50 4.86 5.43
CA PHE A 23 12.56 5.97 5.53
C PHE A 23 11.31 5.59 6.32
N LEU A 24 10.82 4.35 6.15
CA LEU A 24 9.71 3.83 6.95
C LEU A 24 10.11 3.76 8.44
N LEU A 25 11.33 3.33 8.73
CA LEU A 25 11.89 3.32 10.09
C LEU A 25 11.96 4.73 10.68
N GLU A 26 12.43 5.72 9.92
CA GLU A 26 12.45 7.13 10.36
C GLU A 26 11.04 7.66 10.64
N ALA A 27 10.05 7.32 9.80
CA ALA A 27 8.66 7.71 10.01
C ALA A 27 8.11 7.12 11.32
N LEU A 28 8.37 5.85 11.58
CA LEU A 28 8.01 5.17 12.81
C LEU A 28 8.69 5.79 14.03
N GLU A 29 9.96 6.16 13.93
CA GLU A 29 10.69 6.79 15.04
C GLU A 29 10.17 8.18 15.38
N LYS A 30 9.88 8.99 14.36
CA LYS A 30 9.48 10.39 14.54
C LYS A 30 8.02 10.54 14.94
N TYR A 31 7.17 9.62 14.51
CA TYR A 31 5.73 9.65 14.74
C TYR A 31 5.24 8.33 15.37
N ARG A 32 5.88 7.88 16.45
CA ARG A 32 5.53 6.63 17.17
C ARG A 32 4.06 6.56 17.59
N ASN A 33 3.49 7.71 17.95
CA ASN A 33 2.10 7.84 18.40
C ASN A 33 1.15 8.32 17.29
N ALA A 34 1.48 8.07 16.02
CA ALA A 34 0.63 8.41 14.89
C ALA A 34 -0.77 7.79 15.08
N LYS A 35 -1.80 8.61 14.98
CA LYS A 35 -3.19 8.15 15.11
C LYS A 35 -3.57 7.35 13.86
N PRO A 36 -4.03 6.09 13.99
CA PRO A 36 -4.57 5.33 12.87
C PRO A 36 -5.75 6.07 12.23
N ARG A 37 -5.86 5.98 10.91
CA ARG A 37 -7.04 6.43 10.16
C ARG A 37 -8.10 5.33 10.07
N SER A 38 -9.21 5.62 9.39
CA SER A 38 -10.26 4.62 9.17
C SER A 38 -9.84 3.57 8.13
N PRO A 39 -10.39 2.35 8.19
CA PRO A 39 -10.10 1.31 7.19
C PRO A 39 -10.58 1.69 5.79
N GLU A 40 -11.69 2.41 5.65
CA GLU A 40 -12.21 2.87 4.34
C GLU A 40 -11.22 3.81 3.66
N TRP A 41 -10.61 4.72 4.44
CA TRP A 41 -9.57 5.60 3.95
C TRP A 41 -8.38 4.80 3.40
N LEU A 42 -7.96 3.76 4.12
CA LEU A 42 -6.84 2.91 3.72
C LEU A 42 -7.15 2.11 2.45
N ILE A 43 -8.37 1.60 2.28
CA ILE A 43 -8.79 0.91 1.05
C ILE A 43 -8.69 1.84 -0.15
N VAL A 44 -9.26 3.05 -0.05
CA VAL A 44 -9.22 4.05 -1.12
C VAL A 44 -7.78 4.42 -1.44
N PHE A 45 -6.95 4.60 -0.40
CA PHE A 45 -5.54 4.90 -0.54
C PHE A 45 -4.78 3.80 -1.30
N ILE A 46 -4.90 2.54 -0.87
CA ILE A 46 -4.26 1.38 -1.50
C ILE A 46 -4.68 1.28 -2.97
N HIS A 47 -5.97 1.46 -3.25
CA HIS A 47 -6.48 1.42 -4.61
C HIS A 47 -5.86 2.49 -5.51
N LYS A 48 -5.73 3.71 -5.00
CA LYS A 48 -5.09 4.83 -5.69
C LYS A 48 -3.62 4.56 -5.94
N ILE A 49 -2.88 4.08 -4.92
CA ILE A 49 -1.45 3.77 -5.03
C ILE A 49 -1.20 2.69 -6.07
N TYR A 50 -1.91 1.57 -6.01
CA TYR A 50 -1.71 0.49 -6.98
C TYR A 50 -2.06 0.91 -8.42
N LYS A 51 -3.13 1.69 -8.61
CA LYS A 51 -3.48 2.21 -9.94
C LYS A 51 -2.40 3.14 -10.48
N ALA A 52 -1.97 4.11 -9.67
CA ALA A 52 -0.95 5.08 -10.07
C ALA A 52 0.40 4.40 -10.30
N LYS A 53 0.76 3.43 -9.48
CA LYS A 53 1.99 2.65 -9.63
C LYS A 53 2.01 1.88 -10.93
N TYR A 54 0.95 1.11 -11.22
CA TYR A 54 0.86 0.35 -12.45
C TYR A 54 1.03 1.24 -13.70
N GLN A 55 0.39 2.41 -13.71
CA GLN A 55 0.55 3.37 -14.81
C GLN A 55 1.98 3.92 -14.92
N GLN A 56 2.63 4.22 -13.80
CA GLN A 56 4.03 4.67 -13.81
C GLN A 56 4.97 3.57 -14.29
N ASP A 57 4.77 2.32 -13.86
CA ASP A 57 5.59 1.19 -14.29
C ASP A 57 5.46 0.96 -15.79
N LEU A 58 4.25 1.02 -16.36
CA LEU A 58 4.05 0.93 -17.82
C LEU A 58 4.84 2.00 -18.60
N ILE A 59 4.84 3.24 -18.10
CA ILE A 59 5.60 4.34 -18.68
C ILE A 59 7.11 4.05 -18.60
N ARG A 60 7.60 3.62 -17.43
CA ARG A 60 9.02 3.31 -17.22
C ARG A 60 9.50 2.16 -18.10
N THR A 61 8.75 1.07 -18.16
CA THR A 61 9.07 -0.09 -19.00
C THR A 61 9.10 0.29 -20.48
N ARG A 62 8.12 1.10 -20.94
CA ARG A 62 8.13 1.65 -22.31
C ARG A 62 9.38 2.48 -22.60
N ASP A 63 9.84 3.24 -21.61
CA ASP A 63 11.02 4.11 -21.73
C ASP A 63 12.35 3.34 -21.45
N GLY A 64 12.30 1.99 -21.33
CA GLY A 64 13.47 1.13 -21.11
C GLY A 64 14.02 1.17 -19.68
N GLN A 65 13.25 1.68 -18.71
CA GLN A 65 13.61 1.75 -17.30
C GLN A 65 12.95 0.62 -16.50
N GLU A 66 13.65 0.14 -15.47
CA GLU A 66 13.09 -0.85 -14.55
C GLU A 66 11.95 -0.26 -13.69
N PRO A 67 10.90 -1.06 -13.39
CA PRO A 67 9.85 -0.68 -12.45
C PRO A 67 10.41 -0.29 -11.08
N THR A 68 9.80 0.72 -10.45
CA THR A 68 10.24 1.20 -9.14
C THR A 68 9.69 0.31 -8.02
N PRO A 69 10.40 0.02 -6.93
CA PRO A 69 9.83 -0.67 -5.76
C PRO A 69 8.59 0.05 -5.19
N LEU A 70 7.69 -0.69 -4.53
CA LEU A 70 6.44 -0.10 -4.00
C LEU A 70 6.72 1.02 -2.99
N VAL A 71 7.66 0.80 -2.08
CA VAL A 71 7.98 1.76 -1.02
C VAL A 71 8.53 3.05 -1.61
N GLU A 72 9.46 2.95 -2.56
CA GLU A 72 10.02 4.12 -3.25
C GLU A 72 8.94 4.89 -4.02
N PHE A 73 8.07 4.19 -4.76
CA PHE A 73 6.93 4.80 -5.44
C PHE A 73 6.00 5.51 -4.44
N LEU A 74 5.68 4.87 -3.32
CA LEU A 74 4.82 5.43 -2.28
C LEU A 74 5.40 6.76 -1.75
N LEU A 75 6.69 6.79 -1.46
CA LEU A 75 7.37 8.00 -0.99
C LEU A 75 7.37 9.10 -2.05
N GLN A 76 7.68 8.76 -3.31
CA GLN A 76 7.60 9.71 -4.42
C GLN A 76 6.17 10.26 -4.61
N HIS A 77 5.16 9.40 -4.51
CA HIS A 77 3.75 9.78 -4.63
C HIS A 77 3.32 10.73 -3.52
N LEU A 78 3.67 10.42 -2.27
CA LEU A 78 3.38 11.27 -1.12
C LEU A 78 4.16 12.58 -1.18
N GLN A 79 5.42 12.54 -1.61
CA GLN A 79 6.25 13.72 -1.81
C GLN A 79 5.66 14.65 -2.87
N GLY A 80 5.19 14.10 -4.00
CA GLY A 80 4.50 14.87 -5.04
C GLY A 80 3.14 15.43 -4.59
N THR A 81 2.45 14.75 -3.66
CA THR A 81 1.12 15.17 -3.17
C THR A 81 1.21 16.22 -2.07
N TYR A 82 2.12 16.04 -1.11
CA TYR A 82 2.18 16.84 0.13
C TYR A 82 3.38 17.79 0.19
N GLY A 83 4.38 17.62 -0.67
CA GLY A 83 5.53 18.52 -0.85
C GLY A 83 6.56 18.50 0.28
N THR A 84 6.16 18.55 1.55
CA THR A 84 7.11 18.63 2.67
C THR A 84 7.42 17.26 3.26
N ARG A 85 8.71 16.99 3.52
CA ARG A 85 9.18 15.74 4.13
C ARG A 85 8.47 15.42 5.45
N MET A 86 8.16 16.43 6.27
CA MET A 86 7.47 16.24 7.54
C MET A 86 6.06 15.68 7.34
N LEU A 87 5.28 16.23 6.40
CA LEU A 87 3.96 15.70 6.09
C LEU A 87 4.05 14.28 5.50
N VAL A 88 5.03 14.01 4.65
CA VAL A 88 5.23 12.65 4.10
C VAL A 88 5.47 11.65 5.23
N LEU A 89 6.37 11.94 6.17
CA LEU A 89 6.66 11.08 7.32
C LEU A 89 5.42 10.88 8.21
N GLU A 90 4.65 11.95 8.46
CA GLU A 90 3.39 11.86 9.21
C GLU A 90 2.37 10.96 8.49
N TYR A 91 2.19 11.11 7.18
CA TYR A 91 1.26 10.27 6.42
C TYR A 91 1.71 8.81 6.36
N VAL A 92 3.01 8.56 6.18
CA VAL A 92 3.58 7.20 6.20
C VAL A 92 3.34 6.54 7.55
N SER A 93 3.61 7.24 8.65
CA SER A 93 3.36 6.69 9.99
C SER A 93 1.88 6.41 10.24
N GLN A 94 0.97 7.27 9.74
CA GLN A 94 -0.47 7.00 9.80
C GLN A 94 -0.87 5.76 9.00
N ILE A 95 -0.28 5.54 7.81
CA ILE A 95 -0.52 4.32 7.01
C ILE A 95 -0.08 3.08 7.81
N ILE A 96 1.15 3.08 8.33
CA ILE A 96 1.68 1.95 9.09
C ILE A 96 0.86 1.70 10.36
N ALA A 97 0.50 2.74 11.11
CA ALA A 97 -0.34 2.62 12.30
C ALA A 97 -1.75 2.07 11.96
N THR A 98 -2.28 2.42 10.79
CA THR A 98 -3.57 1.89 10.31
C THR A 98 -3.44 0.42 9.92
N LEU A 99 -2.37 0.04 9.22
CA LEU A 99 -2.08 -1.37 8.89
C LEU A 99 -1.85 -2.21 10.14
N ALA A 100 -1.14 -1.70 11.14
CA ALA A 100 -0.94 -2.37 12.41
C ALA A 100 -2.26 -2.64 13.15
N LYS A 101 -3.21 -1.70 13.08
CA LYS A 101 -4.50 -1.80 13.77
C LYS A 101 -5.52 -2.67 13.03
N TYR A 102 -5.58 -2.56 11.70
CA TYR A 102 -6.63 -3.17 10.87
C TYR A 102 -6.13 -4.28 9.96
N GLY A 103 -4.82 -4.55 9.89
CA GLY A 103 -4.21 -5.46 8.93
C GLY A 103 -4.79 -6.87 8.93
N GLU A 104 -5.20 -7.36 10.11
CA GLU A 104 -5.81 -8.69 10.23
C GLU A 104 -7.24 -8.79 9.71
N GLN A 105 -7.93 -7.66 9.54
CA GLN A 105 -9.35 -7.63 9.18
C GLN A 105 -9.61 -7.79 7.69
N ASP A 106 -8.64 -7.46 6.85
CA ASP A 106 -8.81 -7.45 5.39
C ASP A 106 -7.55 -7.94 4.68
N THR A 107 -7.70 -8.93 3.81
CA THR A 107 -6.60 -9.49 3.01
C THR A 107 -5.88 -8.43 2.18
N ARG A 108 -6.58 -7.38 1.73
CA ARG A 108 -5.98 -6.28 0.96
C ARG A 108 -4.96 -5.51 1.79
N PHE A 109 -5.20 -5.36 3.09
CA PHE A 109 -4.26 -4.71 4.00
C PHE A 109 -3.04 -5.60 4.24
N LYS A 110 -3.24 -6.90 4.44
CA LYS A 110 -2.14 -7.87 4.57
C LYS A 110 -1.22 -7.84 3.35
N VAL A 111 -1.81 -7.97 2.15
CA VAL A 111 -1.07 -7.94 0.89
C VAL A 111 -0.28 -6.64 0.75
N PHE A 112 -0.91 -5.49 1.03
CA PHE A 112 -0.23 -4.21 0.98
C PHE A 112 0.93 -4.11 1.98
N ASP A 113 0.72 -4.54 3.21
CA ASP A 113 1.74 -4.55 4.26
C ASP A 113 2.92 -5.49 3.91
N THR A 114 2.65 -6.68 3.36
CA THR A 114 3.68 -7.61 2.88
C THR A 114 4.56 -6.99 1.79
N PHE A 115 3.97 -6.23 0.86
CA PHE A 115 4.76 -5.49 -0.13
C PHE A 115 5.56 -4.33 0.49
N LEU A 116 5.03 -3.64 1.51
CA LEU A 116 5.78 -2.58 2.20
C LEU A 116 6.96 -3.10 3.03
N LYS A 117 6.84 -4.32 3.56
CA LYS A 117 7.92 -5.01 4.26
C LYS A 117 8.98 -5.59 3.32
N GLU A 118 8.74 -5.54 2.01
CA GLU A 118 9.61 -6.12 0.98
C GLU A 118 9.85 -7.62 1.26
N GLU A 119 8.81 -8.33 1.70
CA GLU A 119 8.79 -9.79 1.84
C GLU A 119 8.58 -10.47 0.48
N TRP A 120 7.85 -9.81 -0.42
CA TRP A 120 7.68 -10.21 -1.82
C TRP A 120 8.55 -9.36 -2.74
N ASP A 121 9.05 -9.98 -3.80
CA ASP A 121 9.92 -9.33 -4.78
C ASP A 121 9.14 -8.42 -5.75
N SER A 122 9.88 -7.53 -6.43
CA SER A 122 9.30 -6.58 -7.39
C SER A 122 8.56 -7.27 -8.54
N ARG A 123 8.99 -8.46 -8.94
CA ARG A 123 8.33 -9.25 -9.99
C ARG A 123 6.95 -9.74 -9.55
N THR A 124 6.81 -10.22 -8.32
CA THR A 124 5.51 -10.58 -7.75
C THR A 124 4.58 -9.37 -7.71
N LEU A 125 5.09 -8.20 -7.35
CA LEU A 125 4.32 -6.96 -7.37
C LEU A 125 3.83 -6.60 -8.77
N GLU A 126 4.69 -6.71 -9.79
CA GLU A 126 4.32 -6.43 -11.17
C GLU A 126 3.20 -7.35 -11.66
N VAL A 127 3.34 -8.67 -11.45
CA VAL A 127 2.32 -9.66 -11.80
C VAL A 127 1.01 -9.39 -11.08
N PHE A 128 1.07 -9.08 -9.78
CA PHE A 128 -0.10 -8.73 -8.98
C PHE A 128 -0.83 -7.48 -9.52
N LEU A 129 -0.09 -6.42 -9.83
CA LEU A 129 -0.66 -5.19 -10.37
C LEU A 129 -1.25 -5.39 -11.76
N HIS A 130 -0.59 -6.17 -12.61
CA HIS A 130 -1.08 -6.54 -13.93
C HIS A 130 -2.39 -7.34 -13.84
N ALA A 131 -2.43 -8.40 -13.03
CA ALA A 131 -3.64 -9.19 -12.82
C ALA A 131 -4.80 -8.34 -12.29
N ARG A 132 -4.52 -7.44 -11.34
CA ARG A 132 -5.51 -6.50 -10.82
C ARG A 132 -6.03 -5.53 -11.88
N ALA A 133 -5.16 -5.06 -12.79
CA ALA A 133 -5.57 -4.21 -13.90
C ALA A 133 -6.50 -4.97 -14.86
N MET A 134 -6.16 -6.21 -15.23
CA MET A 134 -7.00 -7.06 -16.08
C MET A 134 -8.38 -7.31 -15.46
N LEU A 135 -8.47 -7.54 -14.15
CA LEU A 135 -9.74 -7.71 -13.45
C LEU A 135 -10.60 -6.44 -13.40
N SER A 136 -10.01 -5.27 -13.66
CA SER A 136 -10.73 -4.01 -13.73
C SER A 136 -11.23 -3.66 -15.13
N GLU A 137 -10.76 -4.38 -16.15
CA GLU A 137 -11.24 -4.24 -17.52
C GLU A 137 -12.57 -4.99 -17.67
N PRO A 138 -13.57 -4.40 -18.35
CA PRO A 138 -14.79 -5.12 -18.67
C PRO A 138 -14.43 -6.33 -19.53
N ALA A 139 -15.01 -7.50 -19.21
CA ALA A 139 -14.76 -8.69 -20.00
C ALA A 139 -15.14 -8.44 -21.46
N ASN A 140 -14.21 -8.67 -22.39
CA ASN A 140 -14.44 -8.54 -23.83
C ASN A 140 -15.29 -9.70 -24.41
N PHE A 141 -15.90 -10.51 -23.54
CA PHE A 141 -16.78 -11.59 -23.93
C PHE A 141 -18.18 -11.27 -23.45
N THR A 142 -19.17 -11.42 -24.33
CA THR A 142 -20.57 -11.56 -23.94
C THR A 142 -20.66 -12.76 -22.99
N CYS A 143 -20.81 -12.48 -21.70
CA CYS A 143 -21.10 -13.51 -20.73
C CYS A 143 -22.47 -14.08 -21.10
N LEU A 144 -22.52 -15.37 -21.47
CA LEU A 144 -23.78 -16.06 -21.78
C LEU A 144 -24.79 -15.95 -20.61
N ASP A 145 -24.29 -15.75 -19.39
CA ASP A 145 -25.06 -15.62 -18.16
C ASP A 145 -25.40 -14.17 -17.75
N TYR A 146 -24.89 -13.16 -18.49
CA TYR A 146 -25.23 -11.74 -18.25
C TYR A 146 -25.69 -11.11 -19.57
N PRO A 147 -26.99 -11.21 -19.90
CA PRO A 147 -27.55 -10.65 -21.12
C PRO A 147 -27.24 -9.15 -21.20
N THR A 148 -26.93 -8.67 -22.40
CA THR A 148 -26.65 -7.26 -22.70
C THR A 148 -27.75 -6.30 -22.23
N ASP A 149 -28.95 -6.83 -21.99
CA ASP A 149 -30.14 -6.14 -21.54
C ASP A 149 -30.06 -5.72 -20.06
N TYR A 150 -29.15 -6.31 -19.28
CA TYR A 150 -28.94 -6.00 -17.85
C TYR A 150 -27.97 -4.85 -17.60
N ALA A 151 -27.17 -4.45 -18.59
CA ALA A 151 -26.29 -3.30 -18.43
C ALA A 151 -27.12 -2.01 -18.52
N GLU A 152 -27.13 -1.21 -17.45
CA GLU A 152 -27.74 0.12 -17.45
C GLU A 152 -27.19 0.94 -18.63
N LYS A 153 -28.09 1.36 -19.53
CA LYS A 153 -27.74 2.21 -20.67
C LYS A 153 -27.16 3.52 -20.11
N ARG A 154 -25.86 3.74 -20.35
CA ARG A 154 -25.19 5.02 -20.11
C ARG A 154 -25.57 6.04 -21.17
#